data_AF-A0A842ULS1-F1
#
_entry.id   AF-A0A842ULS1-F1
#
_cell.length_a   1.000
_cell.length_b   1.000
_cell.length_c   1.000
_cell.angle_alpha   90.00
_cell.angle_beta   90.00
_cell.angle_gamma   90.00
#
_symmetry.space_group_name_H-M   'P 1'
#
loop_
_entity.id
_entity.type
_entity.pdbx_description
1 polymer ?
#
loop_
_entity_poly.entity_id
_entity_poly.type
_entity_poly.pdbx_seq_one_letter_code
_entity_poly.pdbx_strand_id
1 'polypeptide(L)'
;MKVGGEGNWLVFILLLTIQRAWAIVTGSLEAIFYLGDRKKAKRKLKDAQKSIQHTLDLEFWYKREGISAYKRDWLDRWSFPWVTIAKKKGDCEDFMLLAHSILKKNLECHQCLVYGKKGGKRSGHAVLLVKEGDRWALMSNYNRYIWFDTMDDAAKKFYGEDTASYYIF
;
A
#
# COMPACT_ATOMS: atom_id res chain seq x y z
N MET A 1 16.33 36.99 -52.17
CA MET A 1 15.11 37.59 -51.60
C MET A 1 15.14 37.46 -50.10
N LYS A 2 15.26 38.58 -49.38
CA LYS A 2 14.96 38.65 -47.95
C LYS A 2 13.43 38.58 -47.80
N VAL A 3 12.93 37.56 -47.11
CA VAL A 3 11.60 37.56 -46.51
C VAL A 3 11.84 37.40 -45.01
N GLY A 4 11.40 38.39 -44.23
CA GLY A 4 11.86 38.69 -42.88
C GLY A 4 11.51 37.64 -41.82
N GLY A 5 12.52 37.21 -41.07
CA GLY A 5 12.42 36.33 -39.90
C GLY A 5 12.44 37.05 -38.55
N GLU A 6 12.33 38.38 -38.53
CA GLU A 6 12.55 39.18 -37.30
C GLU A 6 11.33 39.23 -36.37
N GLY A 7 10.14 38.81 -36.80
CA GLY A 7 8.93 38.76 -35.97
C GLY A 7 8.67 37.43 -35.26
N ASN A 8 9.27 36.32 -35.72
CA ASN A 8 8.93 34.97 -35.25
C ASN A 8 9.74 34.52 -34.03
N TRP A 9 10.92 35.10 -33.82
CA TRP A 9 11.79 34.72 -32.70
C TRP A 9 11.26 35.23 -31.35
N LEU A 10 10.64 36.41 -31.32
CA LEU A 10 9.99 36.95 -30.12
C LEU A 10 8.78 36.10 -29.70
N VAL A 11 7.98 35.67 -30.67
CA VAL A 11 6.85 34.76 -30.44
C VAL A 11 7.36 33.40 -29.92
N PHE A 12 8.45 32.89 -30.49
CA PHE A 12 9.07 31.64 -30.04
C PHE A 12 9.62 31.72 -28.61
N ILE A 13 10.32 32.80 -28.25
CA ILE A 13 10.81 33.02 -26.88
C ILE A 13 9.64 33.18 -25.90
N LEU A 14 8.59 33.90 -26.28
CA LEU A 14 7.39 34.05 -25.46
C LEU A 14 6.74 32.68 -25.19
N LEU A 15 6.58 31.85 -26.22
CA LEU A 15 6.02 30.49 -26.10
C LEU A 15 6.88 29.59 -25.20
N LEU A 16 8.21 29.62 -25.34
CA LEU A 16 9.12 28.87 -24.47
C LEU A 16 9.06 29.34 -23.01
N THR A 17 8.91 30.64 -22.79
CA THR A 17 8.81 31.22 -21.44
C THR A 17 7.49 30.82 -20.79
N ILE A 18 6.39 30.84 -21.54
CA ILE A 18 5.07 30.36 -21.08
C ILE A 18 5.14 28.86 -20.78
N GLN A 19 5.73 28.03 -21.65
CA GLN A 19 5.89 26.59 -21.40
C GLN A 19 6.72 26.30 -20.14
N ARG A 20 7.83 27.03 -19.93
CA ARG A 20 8.66 26.90 -18.72
C ARG A 20 7.91 27.33 -17.46
N ALA A 21 7.19 28.45 -17.51
CA ALA A 21 6.35 28.90 -16.41
C ALA A 21 5.26 27.86 -16.10
N TRP A 22 4.66 27.28 -17.14
CA TRP A 22 3.64 26.24 -16.99
C TRP A 22 4.20 24.96 -16.37
N ALA A 23 5.38 24.50 -16.78
CA ALA A 23 6.06 23.36 -16.17
C ALA A 23 6.42 23.58 -14.69
N ILE A 24 6.79 24.80 -14.30
CA ILE A 24 7.05 25.15 -12.90
C ILE A 24 5.75 25.17 -12.09
N VAL A 25 4.67 25.74 -12.64
CA VAL A 25 3.36 25.76 -11.98
C VAL A 25 2.79 24.36 -11.83
N THR A 26 2.83 23.52 -12.89
CA THR A 26 2.36 22.14 -12.81
C THR A 26 3.19 21.31 -11.84
N GLY A 27 4.52 21.42 -11.87
CA GLY A 27 5.39 20.73 -10.91
C GLY A 27 5.18 21.19 -9.46
N SER A 28 4.92 22.49 -9.25
CA SER A 28 4.60 23.03 -7.93
C SER A 28 3.22 22.59 -7.44
N LEU A 29 2.23 22.53 -8.32
CA LEU A 29 0.90 21.99 -8.02
C LEU A 29 0.97 20.51 -7.68
N GLU A 30 1.68 19.70 -8.47
CA GLU A 30 1.91 18.28 -8.18
C GLU A 30 2.58 18.07 -6.82
N ALA A 31 3.57 18.89 -6.47
CA ALA A 31 4.19 18.85 -5.15
C ALA A 31 3.22 19.24 -4.02
N ILE A 32 2.36 20.25 -4.23
CA ILE A 32 1.34 20.67 -3.27
C ILE A 32 0.27 19.58 -3.10
N PHE A 33 -0.21 18.99 -4.19
CA PHE A 33 -1.15 17.86 -4.17
C PHE A 33 -0.53 16.67 -3.43
N TYR A 34 0.72 16.33 -3.73
CA TYR A 34 1.47 15.27 -3.04
C TYR A 34 1.60 15.53 -1.53
N LEU A 35 1.93 16.77 -1.13
CA LEU A 35 2.02 17.15 0.29
C LEU A 35 0.64 17.13 0.98
N GLY A 36 -0.40 17.57 0.28
CA GLY A 36 -1.80 17.51 0.74
C GLY A 36 -2.26 16.08 0.97
N ASP A 37 -2.04 15.21 -0.01
CA ASP A 37 -2.37 13.78 0.04
C ASP A 37 -1.59 13.08 1.14
N ARG A 38 -0.30 13.41 1.30
CA ARG A 38 0.53 12.90 2.41
C ARG A 38 -0.05 13.28 3.77
N LYS A 39 -0.41 14.54 3.98
CA LYS A 39 -1.01 15.01 5.25
C LYS A 39 -2.35 14.31 5.52
N LYS A 40 -3.20 14.22 4.50
CA LYS A 40 -4.52 13.56 4.58
C LYS A 40 -4.38 12.06 4.90
N ALA A 41 -3.50 11.36 4.20
CA ALA A 41 -3.25 9.93 4.41
C ALA A 41 -2.65 9.64 5.79
N LYS A 42 -1.72 10.47 6.27
CA LYS A 42 -1.20 10.35 7.65
C LYS A 42 -2.28 10.60 8.71
N ARG A 43 -3.19 11.55 8.49
CA ARG A 43 -4.33 11.76 9.40
C ARG A 43 -5.24 10.52 9.40
N LYS A 44 -5.63 10.02 8.22
CA LYS A 44 -6.41 8.78 8.09
C LYS A 44 -5.76 7.58 8.79
N LEU A 45 -4.44 7.41 8.66
CA LEU A 45 -3.70 6.36 9.35
C LEU A 45 -3.84 6.51 10.88
N LYS A 46 -3.65 7.72 11.41
CA LYS A 46 -3.79 7.99 12.84
C LYS A 46 -5.22 7.75 13.33
N ASP A 47 -6.22 8.11 12.52
CA ASP A 47 -7.63 7.91 12.87
C ASP A 47 -7.97 6.40 12.87
N ALA A 48 -7.50 5.66 11.86
CA ALA A 48 -7.61 4.21 11.78
C ALA A 48 -6.94 3.51 12.97
N GLN A 49 -5.73 3.93 13.36
CA GLN A 49 -5.02 3.42 14.54
C GLN A 49 -5.79 3.61 15.86
N LYS A 50 -6.73 4.57 15.92
CA LYS A 50 -7.55 4.82 17.12
C LYS A 50 -8.87 4.07 17.07
N SER A 51 -9.50 3.98 15.90
CA SER A 51 -10.87 3.48 15.75
C SER A 51 -10.95 1.99 15.42
N ILE A 52 -9.93 1.40 14.81
CA ILE A 52 -9.92 0.00 14.41
C ILE A 52 -9.34 -0.83 15.54
N GLN A 53 -10.17 -1.73 16.08
CA GLN A 53 -9.83 -2.57 17.23
C GLN A 53 -9.71 -4.05 16.82
N HIS A 54 -10.50 -4.48 15.83
CA HIS A 54 -10.51 -5.85 15.33
C HIS A 54 -10.09 -5.95 13.87
N THR A 55 -9.64 -7.13 13.47
CA THR A 55 -9.33 -7.48 12.07
C THR A 55 -10.53 -7.33 11.15
N LEU A 56 -11.75 -7.59 11.65
CA LEU A 56 -13.01 -7.37 10.91
C LEU A 56 -13.21 -5.87 10.58
N ASP A 57 -12.94 -4.98 11.54
CA ASP A 57 -13.04 -3.53 11.33
C ASP A 57 -12.06 -3.07 10.26
N LEU A 58 -10.85 -3.64 10.26
CA LEU A 58 -9.82 -3.34 9.26
C LEU A 58 -10.23 -3.78 7.86
N GLU A 59 -10.81 -4.98 7.71
CA GLU A 59 -11.32 -5.48 6.43
C GLU A 59 -12.41 -4.55 5.86
N PHE A 60 -13.37 -4.14 6.71
CA PHE A 60 -14.40 -3.18 6.32
C PHE A 60 -13.83 -1.80 5.98
N TRP A 61 -12.83 -1.35 6.74
CA TRP A 61 -12.17 -0.08 6.49
C TRP A 61 -11.48 -0.06 5.11
N TYR A 62 -10.77 -1.13 4.73
CA TYR A 62 -10.17 -1.24 3.40
C TYR A 62 -11.21 -1.10 2.28
N LYS A 63 -12.32 -1.83 2.39
CA LYS A 63 -13.44 -1.79 1.42
C LYS A 63 -14.04 -0.40 1.31
N ARG A 64 -14.30 0.26 2.45
CA ARG A 64 -14.87 1.61 2.50
C ARG A 64 -13.93 2.67 1.90
N GLU A 65 -12.64 2.57 2.16
CA GLU A 65 -11.65 3.51 1.62
C GLU A 65 -11.35 3.28 0.13
N GLY A 66 -11.78 2.13 -0.41
CA GLY A 66 -11.49 1.69 -1.77
C GLY A 66 -10.02 1.31 -1.95
N ILE A 67 -9.39 0.77 -0.90
CA ILE A 67 -8.01 0.31 -0.93
C ILE A 67 -7.98 -1.10 -1.50
N SER A 68 -7.25 -1.33 -2.58
CA SER A 68 -7.24 -2.60 -3.31
C SER A 68 -5.82 -3.13 -3.54
N ALA A 69 -5.69 -4.45 -3.68
CA ALA A 69 -4.41 -5.07 -4.04
C ALA A 69 -4.10 -4.78 -5.51
N TYR A 70 -2.89 -4.32 -5.81
CA TYR A 70 -2.45 -4.09 -7.18
C TYR A 70 -1.80 -5.34 -7.78
N LYS A 71 -1.89 -5.49 -9.11
CA LYS A 71 -1.09 -6.46 -9.88
C LYS A 71 0.19 -5.77 -10.41
N ARG A 72 1.26 -5.87 -9.62
CA ARG A 72 2.69 -5.73 -9.97
C ARG A 72 3.09 -4.49 -10.80
N ASP A 73 3.60 -3.45 -10.13
CA ASP A 73 4.46 -2.43 -10.74
C ASP A 73 5.93 -2.87 -10.57
N TRP A 74 6.83 -2.48 -11.50
CA TRP A 74 8.12 -3.15 -11.72
C TRP A 74 9.22 -2.91 -10.65
N LEU A 75 8.91 -2.24 -9.54
CA LEU A 75 9.85 -1.97 -8.44
C LEU A 75 9.27 -2.50 -7.13
N ASP A 76 9.77 -3.65 -6.70
CA ASP A 76 9.51 -4.27 -5.40
C ASP A 76 10.14 -3.41 -4.30
N ARG A 77 9.39 -2.43 -3.81
CA ARG A 77 9.80 -1.54 -2.73
C ARG A 77 8.68 -1.46 -1.71
N TRP A 78 9.00 -1.82 -0.48
CA TRP A 78 8.07 -1.69 0.63
C TRP A 78 7.75 -0.21 0.87
N SER A 79 6.46 0.11 0.82
CA SER A 79 5.96 1.46 1.04
C SER A 79 5.68 1.70 2.52
N PHE A 80 5.82 2.96 2.95
CA PHE A 80 5.30 3.35 4.25
C PHE A 80 3.76 3.20 4.27
N PRO A 81 3.13 2.83 5.41
CA PRO A 81 1.67 2.65 5.50
C PRO A 81 0.83 3.81 4.96
N TRP A 82 1.26 5.06 5.17
CA TRP A 82 0.53 6.22 4.66
C TRP A 82 0.56 6.32 3.12
N VAL A 83 1.57 5.75 2.46
CA VAL A 83 1.66 5.72 0.99
C VAL A 83 0.59 4.77 0.43
N THR A 84 0.42 3.60 1.04
CA THR A 84 -0.63 2.62 0.66
C THR A 84 -2.02 3.24 0.76
N ILE A 85 -2.27 4.05 1.81
CA ILE A 85 -3.50 4.82 1.97
C ILE A 85 -3.64 5.89 0.89
N ALA A 86 -2.59 6.69 0.65
CA ALA A 86 -2.62 7.78 -0.33
C ALA A 86 -2.88 7.25 -1.74
N LYS A 87 -2.20 6.17 -2.12
CA LYS A 87 -2.34 5.53 -3.44
C LYS A 87 -3.60 4.67 -3.56
N LYS A 88 -4.24 4.30 -2.43
CA LYS A 88 -5.30 3.29 -2.34
C LYS A 88 -4.94 1.93 -2.95
N LYS A 89 -3.64 1.64 -2.99
CA LYS A 89 -3.10 0.40 -3.55
C LYS A 89 -1.78 0.02 -2.90
N GLY A 90 -1.50 -1.27 -2.90
CA GLY A 90 -0.24 -1.87 -2.45
C GLY A 90 -0.16 -3.35 -2.84
N ASP A 91 1.01 -3.94 -2.65
CA ASP A 91 1.26 -5.39 -2.71
C ASP A 91 1.14 -6.05 -1.32
N CYS A 92 1.49 -7.33 -1.20
CA CYS A 92 1.29 -8.05 0.05
C CYS A 92 2.09 -7.47 1.23
N GLU A 93 3.30 -7.00 0.97
CA GLU A 93 4.17 -6.37 1.95
C GLU A 93 3.59 -5.04 2.41
N ASP A 94 3.13 -4.20 1.49
CA ASP A 94 2.46 -2.93 1.81
C ASP A 94 1.24 -3.13 2.71
N PHE A 95 0.41 -4.14 2.40
CA PHE A 95 -0.78 -4.45 3.20
C PHE A 95 -0.43 -5.03 4.57
N MET A 96 0.57 -5.90 4.67
CA MET A 96 1.08 -6.41 5.94
C MET A 96 1.58 -5.25 6.82
N LEU A 97 2.38 -4.34 6.27
CA LEU A 97 2.91 -3.17 6.99
C LEU A 97 1.79 -2.22 7.44
N LEU A 98 0.80 -1.96 6.57
CA LEU A 98 -0.34 -1.13 6.90
C LEU A 98 -1.19 -1.75 8.02
N ALA A 99 -1.58 -3.02 7.87
CA ALA A 99 -2.35 -3.75 8.87
C ALA A 99 -1.60 -3.78 10.22
N HIS A 100 -0.31 -4.11 10.21
CA HIS A 100 0.52 -4.12 11.42
C HIS A 100 0.53 -2.74 12.08
N SER A 101 0.71 -1.68 11.29
CA SER A 101 0.75 -0.32 11.83
C SER A 101 -0.54 0.14 12.49
N ILE A 102 -1.68 -0.44 12.09
CA ILE A 102 -3.01 -0.13 12.64
C ILE A 102 -3.29 -0.99 13.88
N LEU A 103 -3.12 -2.31 13.78
CA LEU A 103 -3.61 -3.26 14.79
C LEU A 103 -2.64 -3.49 15.96
N LYS A 104 -1.33 -3.33 15.76
CA LYS A 104 -0.31 -3.70 16.77
C LYS A 104 -0.40 -2.99 18.12
N LYS A 105 -1.18 -1.91 18.22
CA LYS A 105 -1.41 -1.20 19.47
C LYS A 105 -2.44 -1.89 20.35
N ASN A 106 -3.35 -2.63 19.75
CA ASN A 106 -4.53 -3.20 20.41
C ASN A 106 -4.48 -4.73 20.42
N LEU A 107 -3.79 -5.35 19.46
CA LEU A 107 -3.72 -6.79 19.27
C LEU A 107 -2.28 -7.28 19.16
N GLU A 108 -2.04 -8.51 19.60
CA GLU A 108 -0.80 -9.22 19.32
C GLU A 108 -0.73 -9.52 17.81
N CYS A 109 0.33 -9.02 17.17
CA CYS A 109 0.50 -9.09 15.72
C CYS A 109 1.91 -9.58 15.39
N HIS A 110 2.02 -10.43 14.37
CA HIS A 110 3.27 -11.00 13.90
C HIS A 110 3.37 -10.82 12.39
N GLN A 111 4.42 -10.14 11.91
CA GLN A 111 4.67 -9.99 10.49
C GLN A 111 5.22 -11.30 9.96
N CYS A 112 4.66 -11.82 8.87
CA CYS A 112 5.00 -13.16 8.41
C CYS A 112 5.22 -13.21 6.90
N LEU A 113 6.36 -13.79 6.49
CA LEU A 113 6.62 -14.17 5.11
C LEU A 113 6.38 -15.66 4.96
N VAL A 114 5.41 -16.03 4.12
CA VAL A 114 5.06 -17.43 3.85
C VAL A 114 5.58 -17.80 2.47
N TYR A 115 6.24 -18.95 2.36
CA TYR A 115 6.73 -19.50 1.10
C TYR A 115 6.05 -20.84 0.81
N GLY A 116 5.57 -21.00 -0.41
CA GLY A 116 4.93 -22.23 -0.86
C GLY A 116 4.93 -22.37 -2.37
N LYS A 117 4.05 -23.23 -2.88
CA LYS A 117 3.85 -23.40 -4.33
C LYS A 117 2.55 -22.75 -4.77
N LYS A 118 2.59 -22.04 -5.89
CA LYS A 118 1.40 -21.53 -6.59
C LYS A 118 1.52 -21.87 -8.07
N GLY A 119 0.63 -22.73 -8.57
CA GLY A 119 0.73 -23.24 -9.94
C GLY A 119 2.05 -23.97 -10.21
N GLY A 120 2.53 -24.75 -9.24
CA GLY A 120 3.77 -25.54 -9.33
C GLY A 120 5.08 -24.75 -9.16
N LYS A 121 5.02 -23.41 -9.07
CA LYS A 121 6.21 -22.55 -8.91
C LYS A 121 6.34 -22.07 -7.46
N ARG A 122 7.59 -21.96 -6.98
CA ARG A 122 7.89 -21.34 -5.69
C ARG A 122 7.40 -19.89 -5.69
N SER A 123 6.64 -19.52 -4.67
CA SER A 123 6.08 -18.18 -4.47
C SER A 123 6.24 -17.80 -3.00
N GLY A 124 6.60 -16.54 -2.75
CA GLY A 124 6.50 -15.92 -1.44
C GLY A 124 5.26 -15.05 -1.36
N HIS A 125 4.75 -14.83 -0.15
CA HIS A 125 3.64 -13.92 0.11
C HIS A 125 3.73 -13.37 1.55
N ALA A 126 3.53 -12.07 1.72
CA ALA A 126 3.53 -11.43 3.03
C ALA A 126 2.13 -11.39 3.64
N VAL A 127 2.02 -11.75 4.91
CA VAL A 127 0.77 -11.78 5.69
C VAL A 127 1.01 -11.22 7.08
N LEU A 128 -0.07 -10.78 7.73
CA LEU A 128 -0.05 -10.47 9.16
C LEU A 128 -0.83 -11.54 9.91
N LEU A 129 -0.21 -12.16 10.90
CA LEU A 129 -0.90 -13.02 11.85
C LEU A 129 -1.33 -12.17 13.04
N VAL A 130 -2.58 -12.29 13.47
CA VAL A 130 -3.17 -11.45 14.51
C VAL A 130 -3.89 -12.34 15.51
N LYS A 131 -3.61 -12.18 16.79
CA LYS A 131 -4.33 -12.88 17.86
C LYS A 131 -5.50 -12.03 18.34
N GLU A 132 -6.70 -12.61 18.33
CA GLU A 132 -7.92 -12.00 18.90
C GLU A 132 -8.54 -12.97 19.91
N GLY A 133 -8.44 -12.61 21.19
CA GLY A 133 -8.77 -13.54 22.28
C GLY A 133 -7.84 -14.75 22.24
N ASP A 134 -8.43 -15.95 22.25
CA ASP A 134 -7.69 -17.21 22.25
C ASP A 134 -7.43 -17.78 20.85
N ARG A 135 -7.80 -17.05 19.80
CA ARG A 135 -7.71 -17.51 18.42
C ARG A 135 -6.89 -16.60 17.54
N TRP A 136 -6.45 -17.15 16.42
CA TRP A 136 -5.61 -16.50 15.43
C TRP A 136 -6.41 -16.17 14.16
N ALA A 137 -6.06 -15.04 13.57
CA ALA A 137 -6.49 -14.56 12.26
C ALA A 137 -5.28 -14.37 11.35
N LEU A 138 -5.47 -14.54 10.05
CA LEU A 138 -4.51 -14.16 9.02
C LEU A 138 -5.09 -13.02 8.20
N MET A 139 -4.35 -11.91 8.10
CA MET A 139 -4.62 -10.83 7.16
C MET A 139 -3.70 -10.98 5.96
N SER A 140 -4.30 -11.04 4.77
CA SER A 140 -3.55 -11.12 3.51
C SER A 140 -4.19 -10.18 2.50
N ASN A 141 -3.41 -9.19 2.06
CA ASN A 141 -3.92 -8.03 1.34
C ASN A 141 -5.07 -7.36 2.12
N TYR A 142 -6.20 -7.11 1.45
CA TYR A 142 -7.41 -6.56 2.08
C TYR A 142 -8.34 -7.64 2.65
N ASN A 143 -7.98 -8.92 2.54
CA ASN A 143 -8.79 -10.05 3.00
C ASN A 143 -8.36 -10.51 4.39
N ARG A 144 -9.34 -11.05 5.12
CA ARG A 144 -9.16 -11.67 6.42
C ARG A 144 -9.55 -13.15 6.34
N TYR A 145 -8.77 -14.00 7.01
CA TYR A 145 -9.01 -15.42 7.14
C TYR A 145 -9.04 -15.77 8.63
N ILE A 146 -10.11 -16.42 9.07
CA ILE A 146 -10.38 -16.70 10.48
C ILE A 146 -11.22 -17.99 10.61
N TRP A 147 -11.29 -18.63 11.79
CA TRP A 147 -10.42 -18.48 12.96
C TRP A 147 -9.55 -19.74 13.09
N PHE A 148 -8.32 -19.58 13.56
CA PHE A 148 -7.38 -20.69 13.76
C PHE A 148 -7.06 -20.86 15.24
N ASP A 149 -6.93 -22.11 15.69
CA ASP A 149 -6.59 -22.39 17.08
C ASP A 149 -5.10 -22.14 17.36
N THR A 150 -4.23 -22.30 16.35
CA THR A 150 -2.79 -22.04 16.47
C THR A 150 -2.29 -21.01 15.46
N MET A 151 -1.17 -20.36 15.80
CA MET A 151 -0.47 -19.45 14.88
C MET A 151 0.08 -20.17 13.65
N ASP A 152 0.51 -21.42 13.80
CA ASP A 152 1.04 -22.26 12.71
C ASP A 152 -0.05 -22.58 11.68
N ASP A 153 -1.25 -22.94 12.14
CA ASP A 153 -2.42 -23.16 11.26
C ASP A 153 -2.79 -21.89 10.49
N ALA A 154 -2.74 -20.74 11.18
CA ALA A 154 -2.97 -19.45 10.56
C ALA A 154 -1.92 -19.16 9.47
N ALA A 155 -0.63 -19.31 9.79
CA ALA A 155 0.47 -19.07 8.85
C ALA A 155 0.37 -19.95 7.59
N LYS A 156 0.03 -21.23 7.77
CA LYS A 156 -0.12 -22.19 6.67
C LYS A 156 -1.36 -21.95 5.84
N LYS A 157 -2.38 -21.20 6.30
CA LYS A 157 -3.63 -21.03 5.57
C LYS A 157 -3.45 -20.53 4.12
N PHE A 158 -2.47 -19.67 3.87
CA PHE A 158 -2.34 -19.03 2.56
C PHE A 158 -1.99 -20.01 1.43
N TYR A 159 -1.06 -20.95 1.68
CA TYR A 159 -0.70 -22.00 0.72
C TYR A 159 -1.29 -23.38 1.09
N GLY A 160 -1.87 -23.54 2.28
CA GLY A 160 -2.37 -24.81 2.77
C GLY A 160 -1.25 -25.85 2.87
N GLU A 161 -1.51 -27.04 2.33
CA GLU A 161 -0.55 -28.14 2.25
C GLU A 161 0.69 -27.82 1.39
N ASP A 162 0.59 -26.83 0.49
CA ASP A 162 1.71 -26.38 -0.33
C ASP A 162 2.66 -25.41 0.42
N THR A 163 2.42 -25.14 1.70
CA THR A 163 3.31 -24.31 2.52
C THR A 163 4.62 -25.04 2.77
N ALA A 164 5.73 -24.49 2.26
CA ALA A 164 7.06 -25.07 2.44
C ALA A 164 7.75 -24.54 3.70
N SER A 165 7.61 -23.24 3.98
CA SER A 165 8.15 -22.59 5.17
C SER A 165 7.51 -21.24 5.41
N TYR A 166 7.65 -20.72 6.63
CA TYR A 166 7.29 -19.35 6.96
C TYR A 166 8.27 -18.77 7.97
N TYR A 167 8.39 -17.45 7.97
CA TYR A 167 9.28 -16.70 8.88
C TYR A 167 8.46 -15.59 9.54
N ILE A 168 8.62 -15.46 10.86
CA ILE A 168 7.93 -14.46 11.68
C ILE A 168 8.94 -13.41 12.14
N PHE A 169 8.52 -12.15 12.13
CA PHE A 169 9.30 -10.97 12.52
C PHE A 169 8.49 -10.06 13.45
#